data_AF-A0A7X9Q318-F1
#
_entry.id   AF-A0A7X9Q318-F1
#
_cell.length_a   1.000
_cell.length_b   1.000
_cell.length_c   1.000
_cell.angle_alpha   90.00
_cell.angle_beta   90.00
_cell.angle_gamma   90.00
#
_symmetry.space_group_name_H-M   'P 1'
#
loop_
_entity.id
_entity.type
_entity.pdbx_description
1 polymer ?
#
loop_
_entity_poly.entity_id
_entity_poly.type
_entity_poly.pdbx_seq_one_letter_code
_entity_poly.pdbx_strand_id
1 'polypeptide(L)'
;MDTALRTPSTSIERVETAHKLLTIKEAAAEMRICLSHAYELAHEYLNSGGTSGLPVLRFGTCMRVPRWALDVLITTGRVVRLADAAVATDGLHRAS
;
A
#
# COMPACT_ATOMS: atom_id res chain seq x y z
N MET A 1 19.39 -43.55 25.72
CA MET A 1 18.90 -43.17 24.38
C MET A 1 17.70 -42.27 24.59
N ASP A 2 17.95 -40.99 24.83
CA ASP A 2 16.89 -39.97 24.99
C ASP A 2 16.77 -39.20 23.68
N THR A 3 15.66 -39.40 22.99
CA THR A 3 15.30 -38.68 21.77
C THR A 3 14.84 -37.28 22.17
N ALA A 4 15.77 -36.31 22.13
CA ALA A 4 15.41 -34.90 22.20
C ALA A 4 14.53 -34.55 20.98
N LEU A 5 13.24 -34.37 21.21
CA LEU A 5 12.34 -33.75 20.23
C LEU A 5 12.85 -32.33 19.97
N ARG A 6 13.41 -32.13 18.79
CA ARG A 6 13.66 -30.82 18.20
C ARG A 6 12.31 -30.16 17.95
N THR A 7 11.86 -29.34 18.89
CA THR A 7 10.79 -28.37 18.63
C THR A 7 11.27 -27.45 17.49
N PRO A 8 10.55 -27.32 16.36
CA PRO A 8 10.80 -26.21 15.48
C PRO A 8 10.34 -24.95 16.23
N SER A 9 11.29 -24.26 16.87
CA SER A 9 11.11 -22.87 17.25
C SER A 9 10.99 -22.08 15.94
N THR A 10 9.79 -22.04 15.37
CA THR A 10 9.45 -21.12 14.30
C THR A 10 9.38 -19.74 14.93
N SER A 11 10.55 -19.13 15.11
CA SER A 11 10.65 -17.70 15.25
C SER A 11 10.05 -17.12 13.98
N ILE A 12 8.79 -16.69 14.05
CA ILE A 12 8.20 -15.86 13.00
C ILE A 12 9.04 -14.59 13.04
N GLU A 13 10.03 -14.50 12.15
CA GLU A 13 10.71 -13.24 11.88
C GLU A 13 9.61 -12.25 11.54
N ARG A 14 9.33 -11.35 12.49
CA ARG A 14 8.35 -10.30 12.31
C ARG A 14 8.95 -9.39 11.25
N VAL A 15 8.62 -9.66 9.99
CA VAL A 15 9.03 -8.82 8.87
C VAL A 15 8.47 -7.45 9.19
N GLU A 16 9.35 -6.52 9.53
CA GLU A 16 9.01 -5.11 9.62
C GLU A 16 8.73 -4.67 8.19
N THR A 17 7.50 -4.93 7.71
CA THR A 17 7.05 -4.51 6.39
C THR A 17 6.95 -2.99 6.40
N ALA A 18 8.07 -2.34 6.10
CA ALA A 18 8.11 -0.91 5.90
C ALA A 18 7.06 -0.55 4.83
N HIS A 19 6.12 0.32 5.20
CA HIS A 19 5.09 0.77 4.27
C HIS A 19 5.74 1.58 3.13
N LYS A 20 5.87 0.95 1.95
CA LYS A 20 6.48 1.58 0.78
C LYS A 20 5.50 2.50 0.07
N LEU A 21 5.91 3.75 -0.12
CA LEU A 21 5.18 4.75 -0.90
C LEU A 21 5.96 5.06 -2.17
N LEU A 22 5.24 5.16 -3.29
CA LEU A 22 5.76 5.56 -4.60
C LEU A 22 5.32 7.00 -4.92
N THR A 23 6.08 7.69 -5.73
CA THR A 23 5.64 8.89 -6.43
C THR A 23 4.69 8.54 -7.58
N ILE A 24 3.95 9.53 -8.09
CA ILE A 24 3.12 9.35 -9.31
C ILE A 24 3.99 8.88 -10.49
N LYS A 25 5.21 9.41 -10.61
CA LYS A 25 6.15 9.04 -11.68
C LYS A 25 6.60 7.59 -11.60
N GLU A 26 6.91 7.10 -10.41
CA GLU A 26 7.29 5.70 -10.21
C GLU A 26 6.10 4.77 -10.49
N ALA A 27 4.90 5.10 -10.02
CA ALA A 27 3.70 4.32 -10.31
C ALA A 27 3.38 4.30 -11.81
N ALA A 28 3.49 5.44 -12.50
CA ALA A 28 3.30 5.53 -13.96
C ALA A 28 4.27 4.64 -14.73
N ALA A 29 5.55 4.58 -14.29
CA ALA A 29 6.56 3.72 -14.89
C ALA A 29 6.22 2.23 -14.71
N GLU A 30 5.74 1.83 -13.53
CA GLU A 30 5.32 0.44 -13.28
C GLU A 30 4.09 0.04 -14.09
N MET A 31 3.11 0.94 -14.19
CA MET A 31 1.91 0.74 -15.01
C MET A 31 2.17 0.86 -16.52
N ARG A 32 3.34 1.36 -16.91
CA ARG A 32 3.74 1.67 -18.30
C ARG A 32 2.77 2.63 -19.01
N ILE A 33 2.37 3.70 -18.32
CA ILE A 33 1.52 4.76 -18.87
C ILE A 33 2.25 6.11 -18.88
N CYS A 34 1.76 7.04 -19.71
CA CYS A 34 2.28 8.40 -19.74
C CYS A 34 2.08 9.10 -18.39
N LEU A 35 3.04 9.93 -18.00
CA LEU A 35 3.03 10.63 -16.71
C LEU A 35 1.81 11.55 -16.57
N SER A 36 1.43 12.26 -17.63
CA SER A 36 0.23 13.11 -17.64
C SER A 36 -1.03 12.31 -17.30
N HIS A 37 -1.18 11.13 -17.91
CA HIS A 37 -2.32 10.26 -17.67
C HIS A 37 -2.34 9.71 -16.24
N ALA A 38 -1.18 9.40 -15.65
CA ALA A 38 -1.10 9.02 -14.25
C ALA A 38 -1.55 10.14 -13.29
N TYR A 39 -1.26 11.40 -13.63
CA TYR A 39 -1.76 12.55 -12.86
C TYR A 39 -3.28 12.74 -13.01
N GLU A 40 -3.84 12.53 -14.21
CA GLU A 40 -5.29 12.54 -14.43
C GLU A 40 -5.98 11.50 -13.54
N LEU A 41 -5.50 10.25 -13.56
CA LEU A 41 -6.00 9.16 -12.72
C LEU A 41 -5.86 9.46 -11.22
N ALA A 42 -4.77 10.11 -10.80
CA ALA A 42 -4.59 10.51 -9.40
C ALA A 42 -5.61 11.57 -8.97
N HIS A 43 -5.91 12.55 -9.83
CA HIS A 43 -6.94 13.53 -9.57
C HIS A 43 -8.34 12.89 -9.57
N GLU A 44 -8.60 11.97 -10.50
CA GLU A 44 -9.84 11.20 -10.55
C GLU A 44 -10.08 10.45 -9.23
N TYR A 45 -9.05 9.83 -8.67
CA TYR A 45 -9.14 9.15 -7.38
C TYR A 45 -9.53 10.08 -6.23
N LEU A 46 -8.94 11.27 -6.17
CA LEU A 46 -9.30 12.26 -5.15
C LEU A 46 -10.72 12.80 -5.36
N ASN A 47 -11.11 13.08 -6.60
CA ASN A 47 -12.40 13.67 -6.95
C ASN A 47 -13.56 12.68 -6.79
N SER A 48 -13.31 11.39 -7.03
CA SER A 48 -14.29 10.31 -6.89
C SER A 48 -14.46 9.79 -5.46
N GLY A 49 -13.73 10.37 -4.49
CA GLY A 49 -13.71 9.88 -3.11
C GLY A 49 -13.07 8.48 -2.98
N GLY A 50 -12.15 8.15 -3.88
CA GLY A 50 -11.39 6.91 -3.90
C GLY A 50 -12.08 5.71 -4.56
N THR A 51 -13.02 5.95 -5.46
CA THR A 51 -13.80 4.88 -6.12
C THR A 51 -13.33 4.57 -7.55
N SER A 52 -12.59 5.47 -8.18
CA SER A 52 -11.98 5.26 -9.50
C SER A 52 -10.58 5.90 -9.58
N GLY A 53 -9.81 5.65 -10.64
CA GLY A 53 -8.47 6.25 -10.83
C GLY A 53 -7.32 5.55 -10.09
N LEU A 54 -6.23 6.30 -9.86
CA LEU A 54 -4.98 5.82 -9.26
C LEU A 54 -4.99 6.07 -7.74
N PRO A 55 -4.92 5.04 -6.87
CA PRO A 55 -4.98 5.22 -5.43
C PRO A 55 -3.82 6.05 -4.89
N VAL A 56 -4.13 7.24 -4.37
CA VAL A 56 -3.14 8.20 -3.87
C VAL A 56 -3.48 8.74 -2.49
N LEU A 57 -2.44 8.94 -1.69
CA LEU A 57 -2.42 9.75 -0.49
C LEU A 57 -1.94 11.16 -0.84
N ARG A 58 -2.61 12.18 -0.29
CA ARG A 58 -2.21 13.58 -0.43
C ARG A 58 -1.60 14.08 0.88
N PHE A 59 -0.34 14.49 0.82
CA PHE A 59 0.40 15.18 1.89
C PHE A 59 0.62 16.63 1.47
N GLY A 60 -0.38 17.48 1.71
CA GLY A 60 -0.37 18.87 1.23
C GLY A 60 -0.25 18.94 -0.30
N THR A 61 0.90 19.43 -0.78
CA THR A 61 1.21 19.56 -2.23
C THR A 61 1.74 18.27 -2.85
N CYS A 62 2.15 17.29 -2.04
CA CYS A 62 2.73 16.04 -2.50
C CYS A 62 1.68 14.93 -2.59
N MET A 63 1.73 14.13 -3.66
CA MET A 63 0.96 12.88 -3.78
C MET A 63 1.88 11.67 -3.72
N ARG A 64 1.41 10.60 -3.09
CA ARG A 64 2.10 9.31 -2.99
C ARG A 64 1.13 8.17 -3.25
N VAL A 65 1.58 7.16 -3.97
CA VAL A 65 0.83 5.93 -4.24
C VAL A 65 1.33 4.87 -3.26
N PRO A 66 0.48 4.35 -2.37
CA PRO A 66 0.87 3.20 -1.55
C PRO A 66 1.14 1.99 -2.42
N ARG A 67 2.30 1.34 -2.23
CA ARG A 67 2.71 0.21 -3.07
C ARG A 67 1.66 -0.89 -3.08
N TRP A 68 1.16 -1.26 -1.91
CA TRP A 68 0.15 -2.30 -1.76
C TRP A 68 -1.15 -2.00 -2.53
N ALA A 69 -1.56 -0.72 -2.60
CA ALA A 69 -2.77 -0.33 -3.32
C ALA A 69 -2.56 -0.36 -4.84
N LEU A 70 -1.37 0.04 -5.30
CA LEU A 70 -0.98 -0.12 -6.71
C LEU A 70 -0.94 -1.59 -7.11
N ASP A 71 -0.36 -2.46 -6.28
CA ASP A 71 -0.28 -3.89 -6.54
C ASP A 71 -1.69 -4.49 -6.73
N VAL A 72 -2.65 -4.13 -5.87
CA VAL A 72 -4.06 -4.54 -6.05
C VAL A 72 -4.64 -4.04 -7.37
N LEU A 73 -4.44 -2.76 -7.70
CA LEU A 73 -4.95 -2.19 -8.95
C LEU A 73 -4.38 -2.90 -10.18
N ILE A 74 -3.07 -3.07 -10.27
CA ILE A 74 -2.43 -3.63 -11.48
C ILE A 74 -2.64 -5.15 -11.63
N THR A 75 -2.87 -5.87 -10.52
CA THR A 75 -3.08 -7.32 -10.56
C THR A 75 -4.54 -7.70 -10.70
N THR A 76 -5.47 -6.89 -10.18
CA THR A 76 -6.91 -7.23 -10.14
C THR A 76 -7.80 -6.29 -10.96
N GLY A 77 -7.27 -5.12 -11.37
CA GLY A 77 -8.05 -4.05 -11.98
C GLY A 77 -8.94 -3.28 -10.99
N ARG A 78 -8.91 -3.60 -9.69
CA ARG A 78 -9.77 -2.97 -8.69
C ARG A 78 -9.07 -1.78 -8.04
N VAL A 79 -9.80 -0.67 -7.95
CA VAL A 79 -9.36 0.51 -7.19
C VAL A 79 -9.61 0.27 -5.71
N VAL A 80 -8.55 0.40 -4.91
CA VAL A 80 -8.65 0.34 -3.46
C VAL A 80 -9.05 1.69 -2.92
N ARG A 81 -10.13 1.73 -2.14
CA ARG A 81 -10.50 2.90 -1.36
C ARG A 81 -9.68 2.95 -0.07
N LEU A 82 -8.60 3.75 -0.09
CA LEU A 82 -7.64 3.88 1.00
C LEU A 82 -8.27 4.28 2.35
N ALA A 83 -9.39 5.02 2.32
CA ALA A 83 -10.12 5.40 3.53
C ALA A 83 -10.74 4.22 4.27
N ASP A 84 -11.02 3.12 3.57
CA ASP A 84 -11.64 1.91 4.12
C ASP A 84 -10.60 0.83 4.48
N ALA A 85 -9.32 1.12 4.25
CA ALA A 85 -8.25 0.19 4.57
C ALA A 85 -8.19 -0.04 6.08
N ALA A 86 -8.40 -1.28 6.51
CA ALA A 86 -8.30 -1.65 7.91
C ALA A 86 -6.87 -1.37 8.41
N VAL A 87 -6.73 -0.47 9.38
CA VAL A 87 -5.47 -0.23 10.07
C VAL A 87 -5.27 -1.39 11.05
N ALA A 88 -4.22 -2.19 10.85
CA ALA A 88 -3.77 -3.10 11.89
C ALA A 88 -3.35 -2.26 13.10
N THR A 89 -4.15 -2.26 14.16
CA THR A 89 -3.89 -1.51 15.40
C THR A 89 -2.86 -2.19 16.31
N ASP A 90 -2.29 -3.32 15.88
CA ASP A 90 -1.25 -4.03 16.62
C ASP A 90 -0.02 -3.12 16.77
N GLY A 91 0.18 -2.64 18.01
CA GLY A 91 1.28 -1.75 18.38
C GLY A 91 0.90 -0.29 18.60
N LEU A 92 -0.36 0.12 18.41
CA LEU A 92 -0.85 1.43 18.87
C LEU A 92 -1.12 1.37 20.39
N HIS A 93 -0.08 1.06 21.17
CA HIS A 93 -0.09 1.29 22.61
C HIS A 93 -0.17 2.80 22.82
N ARG A 94 -1.35 3.28 23.25
CA ARG A 94 -1.52 4.65 23.72
C ARG A 94 -0.47 4.94 24.79
N ALA A 95 0.49 5.79 24.48
CA ALA A 95 1.10 6.62 25.50
C ALA A 95 -0.04 7.48 26.08
N SER A 96 -0.47 7.13 27.29
CA SER A 96 -1.37 7.94 28.12
C SER A 96 -0.55 8.96 28.90
#